data_AF-A0A081BKA0-F1
#
_entry.id   AF-A0A081BKA0-F1
#
_cell.length_a   1.000
_cell.length_b   1.000
_cell.length_c   1.000
_cell.angle_alpha   90.00
_cell.angle_beta   90.00
_cell.angle_gamma   90.00
#
_symmetry.space_group_name_H-M   'P 1'
#
loop_
_entity.id
_entity.type
_entity.pdbx_description
1 polymer ?
#
loop_
_entity_poly.entity_id
_entity_poly.type
_entity_poly.pdbx_seq_one_letter_code
_entity_poly.pdbx_strand_id
1 'polypeptide(L)'
;MQDIVDVFSKDGGKIALRDMGSATESFVKTELAINQSDARLILLEEPENHLSFTQSRLLVDQIKKFVQNSGQLIVTTHESLLVTRLNLRNLIWLSGKNLQLPFSELDAEVAEFFERMDNLNILQVILSNKLILVEGPTEYIAIESMIKAVTKSDSNSLGIHIMSMHGDLMKRFRPLVKILGTKTLIITDNDGAEEKMKDRESDEKIYVATPSDTNLFTFEVALYEENKNFIQNSEIFQKSSKTEWKKHKNLDKKLVHMLNNKVDYALKYDDLIEKSQIMTPQYIKEGLEWLIN
;
A
#
# COMPACT_ATOMS: atom_id res chain seq x y z
N MET A 1 12.45 -4.21 -38.81
CA MET A 1 12.54 -3.01 -37.97
C MET A 1 11.85 -1.92 -38.75
N GLN A 2 10.52 -1.90 -38.69
CA GLN A 2 9.69 -1.15 -39.62
C GLN A 2 9.10 0.05 -38.91
N ASP A 3 9.54 1.21 -39.39
CA ASP A 3 8.92 2.53 -39.43
C ASP A 3 8.28 3.10 -38.16
N ILE A 4 8.88 4.21 -37.71
CA ILE A 4 8.23 5.21 -36.88
C ILE A 4 6.99 5.67 -37.66
N VAL A 5 5.82 5.20 -37.25
CA VAL A 5 4.55 5.60 -37.87
C VAL A 5 4.29 7.07 -37.51
N ASP A 6 4.56 7.98 -38.44
CA ASP A 6 4.10 9.36 -38.34
C ASP A 6 2.61 9.39 -38.72
N VAL A 7 1.77 9.45 -37.70
CA VAL A 7 0.31 9.51 -37.82
C VAL A 7 -0.12 10.98 -37.93
N PHE A 8 -1.11 11.29 -38.75
CA PHE A 8 -1.62 12.66 -38.92
C PHE A 8 -3.11 12.71 -38.55
N SER A 9 -3.57 13.83 -37.98
CA SER A 9 -5.00 14.03 -37.69
C SER A 9 -5.82 14.11 -39.00
N LYS A 10 -7.07 13.63 -38.94
CA LYS A 10 -7.98 13.62 -40.10
C LYS A 10 -8.65 14.97 -40.34
N ASP A 11 -8.59 15.90 -39.39
CA ASP A 11 -9.41 17.11 -39.37
C ASP A 11 -8.62 18.35 -39.81
N GLY A 12 -8.81 18.77 -41.06
CA GLY A 12 -8.67 20.16 -41.54
C GLY A 12 -7.26 20.77 -41.62
N GLY A 13 -6.29 20.27 -40.88
CA GLY A 13 -4.88 20.61 -40.98
C GLY A 13 -4.08 19.37 -40.66
N LYS A 14 -3.14 18.98 -41.54
CA LYS A 14 -2.25 17.82 -41.32
C LYS A 14 -1.29 18.13 -40.16
N ILE A 15 -1.80 18.11 -38.94
CA ILE A 15 -1.01 18.24 -37.72
C ILE A 15 -0.38 16.86 -37.49
N ALA A 16 0.95 16.80 -37.36
CA ALA A 16 1.61 15.55 -37.02
C ALA A 16 1.18 15.13 -35.61
N LEU A 17 1.05 13.83 -35.34
CA LEU A 17 0.62 13.34 -34.01
C LEU A 17 1.48 13.90 -32.87
N ARG A 18 2.78 14.11 -33.14
CA ARG A 18 3.76 14.73 -32.24
C ARG A 18 3.38 16.15 -31.81
N ASP A 19 2.68 16.87 -32.68
CA ASP A 19 2.25 18.25 -32.46
C ASP A 19 0.86 18.32 -31.78
N MET A 20 0.20 17.18 -31.53
CA MET A 20 -1.09 17.08 -30.82
C MET A 20 -0.94 16.86 -29.30
N GLY A 21 0.30 16.85 -28.81
CA GLY A 21 0.66 16.57 -27.42
C GLY A 21 1.06 15.11 -27.18
N SER A 22 2.09 14.92 -26.36
CA SER A 22 2.73 13.61 -26.11
C SER A 22 1.77 12.54 -25.60
N ALA A 23 0.76 12.91 -24.83
CA ALA A 23 -0.27 12.01 -24.34
C ALA A 23 -1.13 11.43 -25.47
N THR A 24 -1.64 12.29 -26.35
CA THR A 24 -2.44 11.90 -27.52
C THR A 24 -1.61 11.04 -28.46
N GLU A 25 -0.33 11.38 -28.63
CA GLU A 25 0.60 10.62 -29.44
C GLU A 25 0.78 9.19 -28.93
N SER A 26 1.10 9.01 -27.64
CA SER A 26 1.30 7.69 -27.03
C SER A 26 0.04 6.82 -27.14
N PHE A 27 -1.11 7.42 -26.84
CA PHE A 27 -2.41 6.72 -26.88
C PHE A 27 -2.74 6.22 -28.29
N VAL A 28 -2.65 7.09 -29.31
CA VAL A 28 -2.98 6.71 -30.69
C VAL A 28 -1.97 5.72 -31.26
N LYS A 29 -0.67 5.86 -30.96
CA LYS A 29 0.33 4.85 -31.37
C LYS A 29 0.02 3.48 -30.78
N THR A 30 -0.32 3.43 -29.50
CA THR A 30 -0.69 2.18 -28.83
C THR A 30 -1.96 1.58 -29.44
N GLU A 31 -2.97 2.42 -29.70
CA GLU A 31 -4.21 1.99 -30.34
C GLU A 31 -3.98 1.41 -31.74
N LEU A 32 -3.12 2.05 -32.55
CA LEU A 32 -2.77 1.56 -33.87
C LEU A 32 -1.99 0.25 -33.81
N ALA A 33 -1.00 0.15 -32.91
CA ALA A 33 -0.24 -1.08 -32.71
C ALA A 33 -1.15 -2.25 -32.31
N ILE A 34 -2.11 -2.00 -31.42
CA ILE A 34 -3.07 -3.00 -30.93
C ILE A 34 -4.11 -3.38 -32.00
N ASN A 35 -4.69 -2.41 -32.71
CA ASN A 35 -5.86 -2.66 -33.58
C ASN A 35 -5.51 -2.96 -35.03
N GLN A 36 -4.33 -2.57 -35.52
CA GLN A 36 -3.96 -2.69 -36.94
C GLN A 36 -2.84 -3.69 -37.21
N SER A 37 -2.30 -4.35 -36.19
CA SER A 37 -1.25 -5.34 -36.39
C SER A 37 -1.82 -6.76 -36.48
N ASP A 38 -1.40 -7.51 -37.51
CA ASP A 38 -1.47 -8.98 -37.53
C ASP A 38 -0.38 -9.60 -36.62
N ALA A 39 0.23 -8.80 -35.74
CA ALA A 39 1.36 -9.19 -34.95
C ALA A 39 0.94 -10.12 -33.80
N ARG A 40 1.62 -11.26 -33.69
CA ARG A 40 1.40 -12.22 -32.59
C ARG A 40 2.02 -11.76 -31.27
N LEU A 41 2.99 -10.84 -31.34
CA LEU A 41 3.70 -10.27 -30.20
C LEU A 41 3.84 -8.75 -30.39
N ILE A 42 3.40 -8.00 -29.38
CA ILE A 42 3.58 -6.55 -29.30
C ILE A 42 4.37 -6.23 -28.03
N LEU A 43 5.29 -5.28 -28.14
CA LEU A 43 6.04 -4.72 -27.01
C LEU A 43 5.67 -3.25 -26.87
N LEU A 44 5.24 -2.86 -25.68
CA LEU A 44 4.94 -1.47 -25.34
C LEU A 44 5.87 -1.02 -24.22
N GLU A 45 6.61 0.04 -24.48
CA GLU A 45 7.46 0.68 -23.49
C GLU A 45 6.71 1.87 -22.87
N GLU A 46 6.39 1.76 -21.57
CA GLU A 46 5.70 2.80 -20.79
C GLU A 46 4.55 3.51 -21.55
N PRO A 47 3.56 2.76 -22.07
CA PRO A 47 2.49 3.30 -22.91
C PRO A 47 1.64 4.36 -22.18
N GLU A 48 1.67 4.38 -20.86
CA GLU A 48 0.99 5.35 -19.99
C GLU A 48 1.72 6.71 -19.87
N ASN A 49 2.93 6.85 -20.40
CA ASN A 49 3.68 8.09 -20.28
C ASN A 49 2.86 9.30 -20.79
N HIS A 50 2.79 10.34 -19.95
CA HIS A 50 2.01 11.55 -20.18
C HIS A 50 0.47 11.36 -20.24
N LEU A 51 -0.07 10.16 -20.02
CA LEU A 51 -1.52 9.96 -19.97
C LEU A 51 -2.11 10.48 -18.66
N SER A 52 -3.30 11.08 -18.77
CA SER A 52 -4.13 11.34 -17.59
C SER A 52 -4.63 10.03 -16.97
N PHE A 53 -5.02 10.05 -15.70
CA PHE A 53 -5.59 8.89 -15.02
C PHE A 53 -6.74 8.23 -15.80
N THR A 54 -7.64 9.04 -16.38
CA THR A 54 -8.76 8.54 -17.19
C THR A 54 -8.27 7.81 -18.45
N GLN A 55 -7.25 8.35 -19.13
CA GLN A 55 -6.66 7.73 -20.33
C GLN A 55 -5.91 6.45 -20.00
N SER A 56 -5.18 6.38 -18.88
CA SER A 56 -4.51 5.15 -18.44
C SER A 56 -5.52 4.01 -18.16
N ARG A 57 -6.72 4.32 -17.65
CA ARG A 57 -7.80 3.32 -17.52
C ARG A 57 -8.31 2.83 -18.89
N LEU A 58 -8.49 3.73 -19.85
CA LEU A 58 -8.88 3.35 -21.23
C LEU A 58 -7.83 2.49 -21.90
N LEU A 59 -6.54 2.80 -21.69
CA LEU A 59 -5.41 2.01 -22.16
C LEU A 59 -5.45 0.57 -21.60
N VAL A 60 -5.68 0.42 -20.29
CA VAL A 60 -5.85 -0.89 -19.65
C VAL A 60 -6.99 -1.69 -20.31
N ASP A 61 -8.13 -1.06 -20.57
CA ASP A 61 -9.27 -1.73 -21.21
C ASP A 61 -8.95 -2.16 -22.65
N GLN A 62 -8.21 -1.34 -23.41
CA GLN A 62 -7.74 -1.69 -24.75
C GLN A 62 -6.78 -2.88 -24.71
N ILE A 63 -5.81 -2.87 -23.79
CA ILE A 63 -4.86 -3.97 -23.59
C ILE A 63 -5.61 -5.27 -23.27
N LYS A 64 -6.56 -5.24 -22.33
CA LYS A 64 -7.36 -6.43 -21.97
C LYS A 64 -8.13 -6.99 -23.15
N LYS A 65 -8.77 -6.12 -23.95
CA LYS A 65 -9.51 -6.53 -25.16
C LYS A 65 -8.59 -7.15 -26.21
N PHE A 66 -7.38 -6.63 -26.38
CA PHE A 66 -6.40 -7.17 -27.33
C PHE A 66 -5.96 -8.59 -26.94
N VAL A 67 -5.54 -8.77 -25.68
CA VAL A 67 -5.03 -10.05 -25.17
C VAL A 67 -6.10 -11.14 -25.22
N GLN A 68 -7.38 -10.80 -25.05
CA GLN A 68 -8.49 -11.76 -25.15
C GLN A 68 -8.71 -12.30 -26.56
N ASN A 69 -8.36 -11.53 -27.61
CA ASN A 69 -8.72 -11.87 -28.97
C ASN A 69 -7.56 -12.49 -29.76
N SER A 70 -6.33 -11.95 -29.69
CA SER A 70 -5.40 -12.20 -30.82
C SER A 70 -3.88 -12.11 -30.57
N GLY A 71 -3.34 -11.87 -29.37
CA GLY A 71 -1.88 -11.74 -29.24
C GLY A 71 -1.27 -11.74 -27.84
N GLN A 72 0.05 -11.88 -27.80
CA GLN A 72 0.87 -11.69 -26.61
C GLN A 72 1.32 -10.22 -26.53
N LEU A 73 1.19 -9.61 -25.36
CA LEU A 73 1.65 -8.25 -25.10
C LEU A 73 2.67 -8.25 -23.97
N ILE A 74 3.80 -7.58 -24.17
CA ILE A 74 4.77 -7.28 -23.13
C ILE A 74 4.74 -5.77 -22.89
N VAL A 75 4.49 -5.36 -21.65
CA VAL A 75 4.39 -3.96 -21.26
C VAL A 75 5.43 -3.68 -20.18
N THR A 76 6.23 -2.64 -20.35
CA THR A 76 6.98 -2.02 -19.24
C THR A 76 6.18 -0.85 -18.70
N THR A 77 6.20 -0.67 -17.38
CA THR A 77 5.41 0.38 -16.71
C THR A 77 6.03 0.75 -15.38
N HIS A 78 5.89 2.01 -14.99
CA HIS A 78 6.18 2.50 -13.64
C HIS A 78 4.89 2.92 -12.91
N GLU A 79 3.72 2.57 -13.45
CA GLU A 79 2.42 3.01 -12.96
C GLU A 79 1.66 1.86 -12.28
N SER A 80 1.33 2.06 -11.00
CA SER A 80 0.65 1.05 -10.19
C SER A 80 -0.72 0.67 -10.75
N LEU A 81 -1.42 1.59 -11.44
CA LEU A 81 -2.69 1.28 -12.08
C LEU A 81 -2.56 0.17 -13.13
N LEU A 82 -1.53 0.22 -13.99
CA LEU A 82 -1.34 -0.81 -15.02
C LEU A 82 -0.96 -2.15 -14.36
N VAL A 83 -0.03 -2.12 -13.40
CA VAL A 83 0.44 -3.32 -12.68
C VAL A 83 -0.69 -4.05 -11.98
N THR A 84 -1.56 -3.32 -11.28
CA THR A 84 -2.72 -3.92 -10.58
C THR A 84 -3.78 -4.38 -11.57
N ARG A 85 -4.21 -3.51 -12.49
CA ARG A 85 -5.34 -3.81 -13.37
C ARG A 85 -5.04 -4.84 -14.44
N LEU A 86 -3.79 -5.05 -14.84
CA LEU A 86 -3.39 -6.12 -15.77
C LEU A 86 -3.13 -7.47 -15.09
N ASN A 87 -3.60 -7.61 -13.85
CA ASN A 87 -3.48 -8.79 -12.99
C ASN A 87 -2.03 -9.05 -12.55
N LEU A 88 -1.80 -9.03 -11.24
CA LEU A 88 -0.46 -9.21 -10.66
C LEU A 88 0.20 -10.54 -11.04
N ARG A 89 -0.55 -11.59 -11.41
CA ARG A 89 0.05 -12.86 -11.86
C ARG A 89 0.83 -12.74 -13.17
N ASN A 90 0.57 -11.69 -13.95
CA ASN A 90 1.29 -11.39 -15.18
C ASN A 90 2.54 -10.53 -14.92
N LEU A 91 2.75 -10.06 -13.68
CA LEU A 91 3.89 -9.22 -13.34
C LEU A 91 5.19 -10.04 -13.31
N ILE A 92 6.22 -9.49 -13.94
CA ILE A 92 7.61 -9.91 -13.79
C ILE A 92 8.38 -8.72 -13.23
N TRP A 93 8.81 -8.84 -11.97
CA TRP A 93 9.61 -7.81 -11.33
C TRP A 93 11.09 -8.00 -11.66
N LEU A 94 11.73 -6.98 -12.25
CA LEU A 94 13.15 -6.98 -12.58
C LEU A 94 13.91 -6.14 -11.56
N SER A 95 14.89 -6.73 -10.88
CA SER A 95 15.64 -6.02 -9.82
C SER A 95 17.14 -6.33 -9.89
N GLY A 96 17.98 -5.46 -9.33
CA GLY A 96 19.42 -5.74 -9.25
C GLY A 96 19.76 -6.96 -8.36
N LYS A 97 18.86 -7.36 -7.44
CA LYS A 97 19.05 -8.51 -6.54
C LYS A 97 18.61 -9.83 -7.19
N ASN A 98 17.51 -9.79 -7.96
CA ASN A 98 16.94 -10.93 -8.68
C ASN A 98 16.81 -10.56 -10.15
N LEU A 99 17.48 -11.30 -11.05
CA LEU A 99 17.39 -11.10 -12.50
C LEU A 99 15.94 -11.02 -12.99
N GLN A 100 15.05 -11.83 -12.40
CA GLN A 100 13.60 -11.74 -12.55
C GLN A 100 12.90 -12.37 -11.35
N LEU A 101 11.76 -11.80 -10.95
CA LEU A 101 10.85 -12.35 -9.95
C LEU A 101 9.43 -12.37 -10.53
N PRO A 102 8.97 -13.51 -11.08
CA PRO A 102 7.61 -13.63 -11.60
C PRO A 102 6.59 -13.78 -10.47
N PHE A 103 5.40 -13.23 -10.67
CA PHE A 103 4.28 -13.33 -9.72
C PHE A 103 3.25 -14.38 -10.14
N SER A 104 3.59 -15.25 -11.09
CA SER A 104 2.72 -16.28 -11.64
C SER A 104 2.20 -17.27 -10.59
N GLU A 105 2.88 -17.40 -9.45
CA GLU A 105 2.49 -18.26 -8.34
C GLU A 105 1.60 -17.56 -7.29
N LEU A 106 1.37 -16.24 -7.42
CA LEU A 106 0.49 -15.50 -6.52
C LEU A 106 -0.93 -16.06 -6.59
N ASP A 107 -1.52 -16.37 -5.44
CA ASP A 107 -2.88 -16.89 -5.34
C ASP A 107 -3.88 -16.10 -6.21
N ALA A 108 -4.75 -16.82 -6.93
CA ALA A 108 -5.65 -16.20 -7.89
C ALA A 108 -6.67 -15.26 -7.24
N GLU A 109 -7.17 -15.59 -6.04
CA GLU A 109 -8.10 -14.72 -5.31
C GLU A 109 -7.40 -13.46 -4.80
N VAL A 110 -6.14 -13.58 -4.37
CA VAL A 110 -5.32 -12.44 -3.98
C VAL A 110 -5.03 -11.53 -5.17
N ALA A 111 -4.70 -12.11 -6.33
CA ALA A 111 -4.49 -11.35 -7.55
C ALA A 111 -5.76 -10.63 -8.03
N GLU A 112 -6.91 -11.31 -8.01
CA GLU A 112 -8.22 -10.72 -8.35
C GLU A 112 -8.60 -9.60 -7.37
N PHE A 113 -8.27 -9.75 -6.09
CA PHE A 113 -8.47 -8.71 -5.08
C PHE A 113 -7.72 -7.43 -5.45
N PHE A 114 -6.41 -7.52 -5.71
CA PHE A 114 -5.60 -6.34 -6.09
C PHE A 114 -5.95 -5.79 -7.46
N GLU A 115 -6.40 -6.63 -8.40
CA GLU A 115 -6.89 -6.19 -9.70
C GLU A 115 -8.15 -5.31 -9.58
N ARG A 116 -8.98 -5.54 -8.56
CA ARG A 116 -10.23 -4.80 -8.34
C ARG A 116 -10.08 -3.62 -7.39
N MET A 117 -9.14 -3.69 -6.46
CA MET A 117 -8.88 -2.63 -5.47
C MET A 117 -8.58 -1.30 -6.15
N ASP A 118 -9.13 -0.21 -5.61
CA ASP A 118 -8.90 1.14 -6.13
C ASP A 118 -7.79 1.84 -5.35
N ASN A 119 -7.05 2.72 -6.04
CA ASN A 119 -6.07 3.63 -5.44
C ASN A 119 -5.01 3.00 -4.52
N LEU A 120 -4.63 1.73 -4.74
CA LEU A 120 -3.48 1.14 -4.06
C LEU A 120 -2.22 1.27 -4.91
N ASN A 121 -1.20 1.94 -4.38
CA ASN A 121 0.09 2.07 -5.05
C ASN A 121 0.96 0.82 -4.78
N ILE A 122 0.62 -0.31 -5.40
CA ILE A 122 1.28 -1.61 -5.17
C ILE A 122 2.78 -1.59 -5.45
N LEU A 123 3.23 -0.73 -6.37
CA LEU A 123 4.65 -0.57 -6.67
C LEU A 123 5.43 -0.11 -5.43
N GLN A 124 4.86 0.69 -4.54
CA GLN A 124 5.53 1.04 -3.29
C GLN A 124 5.85 -0.19 -2.43
N VAL A 125 5.02 -1.24 -2.46
CA VAL A 125 5.31 -2.52 -1.78
C VAL A 125 6.42 -3.26 -2.53
N ILE A 126 6.28 -3.41 -3.85
CA ILE A 126 7.19 -4.19 -4.70
C ILE A 126 8.61 -3.61 -4.71
N LEU A 127 8.73 -2.29 -4.71
CA LEU A 127 10.00 -1.55 -4.82
C LEU A 127 10.70 -1.33 -3.47
N SER A 128 10.04 -1.63 -2.35
CA SER A 128 10.57 -1.34 -1.02
C SER A 128 11.74 -2.25 -0.61
N ASN A 129 12.74 -1.68 0.06
CA ASN A 129 13.87 -2.44 0.62
C ASN A 129 13.52 -3.09 1.97
N LYS A 130 12.86 -2.32 2.84
CA LYS A 130 12.18 -2.76 4.05
C LYS A 130 10.78 -2.14 4.03
N LEU A 131 9.81 -2.83 4.62
CA LEU A 131 8.42 -2.42 4.56
C LEU A 131 7.78 -2.45 5.94
N ILE A 132 6.98 -1.43 6.25
CA ILE A 132 6.01 -1.44 7.33
C ILE A 132 4.63 -1.34 6.71
N LEU A 133 3.81 -2.37 6.92
CA LEU A 133 2.39 -2.37 6.58
C LEU A 133 1.59 -2.12 7.85
N VAL A 134 0.82 -1.04 7.89
CA VAL A 134 -0.08 -0.74 9.01
C VAL A 134 -1.53 -0.94 8.59
N GLU A 135 -2.40 -1.28 9.53
CA GLU A 135 -3.81 -1.53 9.22
C GLU A 135 -4.54 -0.29 8.68
N GLY A 136 -4.37 0.86 9.32
CA GLY A 136 -5.17 2.04 9.04
C GLY A 136 -4.40 3.37 9.01
N PRO A 137 -5.14 4.47 8.78
CA PRO A 137 -4.56 5.82 8.73
C PRO A 137 -4.05 6.30 10.09
N THR A 138 -4.61 5.83 11.21
CA THR A 138 -4.20 6.24 12.55
C THR A 138 -2.76 5.83 12.82
N GLU A 139 -2.45 4.55 12.59
CA GLU A 139 -1.12 3.98 12.74
C GLU A 139 -0.15 4.62 11.73
N TYR A 140 -0.61 4.81 10.48
CA TYR A 140 0.20 5.42 9.42
C TYR A 140 0.68 6.83 9.79
N ILE A 141 -0.17 7.63 10.43
CA ILE A 141 0.19 8.98 10.89
C ILE A 141 1.26 8.91 11.98
N ALA A 142 1.12 8.02 12.96
CA ALA A 142 1.97 8.02 14.15
C ALA A 142 3.28 7.20 14.01
N ILE A 143 3.36 6.29 13.04
CA ILE A 143 4.45 5.31 12.96
C ILE A 143 5.81 5.94 12.69
N GLU A 144 5.89 7.05 11.94
CA GLU A 144 7.17 7.74 11.69
C GLU A 144 7.77 8.26 13.00
N SER A 145 6.97 8.89 13.85
CA SER A 145 7.41 9.35 15.16
C SER A 145 7.79 8.20 16.09
N MET A 146 7.09 7.06 16.00
CA MET A 146 7.47 5.84 16.73
C MET A 146 8.82 5.28 16.26
N ILE A 147 9.08 5.24 14.96
CA ILE A 147 10.38 4.83 14.40
C ILE A 147 11.48 5.74 14.96
N LYS A 148 11.32 7.05 14.91
CA LYS A 148 12.31 7.99 15.48
C LYS A 148 12.49 7.79 16.98
N ALA A 149 11.40 7.60 17.72
CA ALA A 149 11.44 7.41 19.17
C ALA A 149 12.22 6.15 19.57
N VAL A 150 11.98 5.03 18.88
CA VAL A 150 12.59 3.72 19.18
C VAL A 150 14.03 3.63 18.66
N THR A 151 14.29 4.16 17.47
CA THR A 151 15.50 3.83 16.70
C THR A 151 16.51 4.97 16.65
N LYS A 152 16.08 6.18 17.04
CA LYS A 152 16.83 7.43 16.91
C LYS A 152 17.23 7.78 15.47
N SER A 153 16.56 7.16 14.49
CA SER A 153 16.68 7.42 13.04
C SER A 153 15.30 7.55 12.40
N ASP A 154 15.22 8.17 11.23
CA ASP A 154 13.98 8.25 10.44
C ASP A 154 13.83 7.06 9.47
N SER A 155 12.62 6.86 8.94
CA SER A 155 12.33 5.75 8.02
C SER A 155 13.17 5.80 6.73
N ASN A 156 13.40 6.99 6.16
CA ASN A 156 14.17 7.14 4.93
C ASN A 156 15.63 6.72 5.12
N SER A 157 16.26 7.18 6.20
CA SER A 157 17.63 6.82 6.58
C SER A 157 17.79 5.32 6.81
N LEU A 158 16.73 4.64 7.27
CA LEU A 158 16.70 3.19 7.48
C LEU A 158 16.26 2.40 6.22
N GLY A 159 15.90 3.07 5.13
CA GLY A 159 15.39 2.45 3.91
C GLY A 159 14.05 1.72 4.11
N ILE A 160 13.23 2.21 5.04
CA ILE A 160 11.92 1.67 5.39
C ILE A 160 10.85 2.44 4.64
N HIS A 161 10.06 1.73 3.83
CA HIS A 161 8.82 2.27 3.26
C HIS A 161 7.65 1.97 4.19
N ILE A 162 6.74 2.92 4.37
CA ILE A 162 5.54 2.78 5.21
C ILE A 162 4.30 2.85 4.32
N MET A 163 3.37 1.92 4.49
CA MET A 163 2.10 1.92 3.77
C MET A 163 0.94 1.51 4.68
N SER A 164 -0.18 2.23 4.55
CA SER A 164 -1.48 1.80 5.09
C SER A 164 -2.12 0.76 4.17
N MET A 165 -2.57 -0.34 4.75
CA MET A 165 -3.36 -1.35 4.06
C MET A 165 -4.78 -0.88 3.78
N HIS A 166 -5.27 0.17 4.45
CA HIS A 166 -6.66 0.66 4.38
C HIS A 166 -7.70 -0.34 4.93
N GLY A 167 -7.32 -1.06 5.99
CA GLY A 167 -8.17 -1.98 6.74
C GLY A 167 -7.50 -3.34 6.98
N ASP A 168 -8.30 -4.29 7.47
CA ASP A 168 -7.90 -5.67 7.73
C ASP A 168 -7.68 -6.45 6.42
N LEU A 169 -6.56 -6.17 5.76
CA LEU A 169 -6.14 -6.78 4.51
C LEU A 169 -4.83 -7.55 4.64
N MET A 170 -4.37 -7.82 5.86
CA MET A 170 -3.14 -8.60 6.10
C MET A 170 -3.15 -9.92 5.32
N LYS A 171 -4.27 -10.66 5.34
CA LYS A 171 -4.41 -11.94 4.62
C LYS A 171 -4.22 -11.79 3.10
N ARG A 172 -4.43 -10.60 2.53
CA ARG A 172 -4.19 -10.29 1.11
C ARG A 172 -2.75 -9.83 0.84
N PHE A 173 -2.16 -9.01 1.72
CA PHE A 173 -0.78 -8.54 1.57
C PHE A 173 0.27 -9.61 1.92
N ARG A 174 -0.02 -10.53 2.85
CA ARG A 174 0.95 -11.54 3.32
C ARG A 174 1.50 -12.43 2.19
N PRO A 175 0.67 -13.00 1.29
CA PRO A 175 1.19 -13.76 0.15
C PRO A 175 2.08 -12.95 -0.78
N LEU A 176 1.73 -11.68 -1.01
CA LEU A 176 2.50 -10.75 -1.84
C LEU A 176 3.89 -10.49 -1.26
N VAL A 177 3.99 -10.16 0.02
CA VAL A 177 5.29 -9.88 0.66
C VAL A 177 6.14 -11.15 0.80
N LYS A 178 5.52 -12.34 0.90
CA LYS A 178 6.23 -13.63 0.86
C LYS A 178 6.92 -13.86 -0.47
N ILE A 179 6.24 -13.58 -1.60
CA ILE A 179 6.84 -13.69 -2.95
C ILE A 179 8.01 -12.71 -3.09
N LEU A 180 7.83 -11.48 -2.61
CA LEU A 180 8.86 -10.43 -2.69
C LEU A 180 10.11 -10.75 -1.86
N GLY A 181 9.97 -11.45 -0.73
CA GLY A 181 11.07 -11.69 0.21
C GLY A 181 11.60 -10.41 0.87
N THR A 182 10.83 -9.32 0.80
CA THR A 182 11.11 -8.04 1.45
C THR A 182 10.93 -8.17 2.94
N LYS A 183 11.88 -7.64 3.72
CA LYS A 183 11.78 -7.64 5.17
C LYS A 183 10.63 -6.72 5.60
N THR A 184 9.57 -7.30 6.14
CA THR A 184 8.27 -6.66 6.32
C THR A 184 7.78 -6.79 7.76
N LEU A 185 7.50 -5.65 8.39
CA LEU A 185 6.75 -5.57 9.63
C LEU A 185 5.28 -5.28 9.29
N ILE A 186 4.35 -6.11 9.75
CA ILE A 186 2.91 -5.88 9.63
C ILE A 186 2.37 -5.54 11.01
N ILE A 187 1.74 -4.37 11.16
CA ILE A 187 1.10 -3.90 12.39
C ILE A 187 -0.41 -3.97 12.19
N THR A 188 -1.09 -4.78 13.01
CA THR A 188 -2.53 -5.01 12.90
C THR A 188 -3.18 -5.22 14.28
N ASP A 189 -4.46 -4.89 14.35
CA ASP A 189 -5.30 -5.02 15.53
C ASP A 189 -5.80 -6.46 15.72
N ASN A 190 -6.16 -6.82 16.95
CA ASN A 190 -6.81 -8.12 17.21
C ASN A 190 -8.34 -8.03 17.30
N ASP A 191 -8.95 -6.84 17.29
CA ASP A 191 -10.41 -6.60 17.39
C ASP A 191 -11.11 -7.29 18.58
N GLY A 192 -10.33 -7.68 19.59
CA GLY A 192 -10.78 -8.48 20.72
C GLY A 192 -11.15 -9.90 20.32
N ALA A 193 -10.52 -10.45 19.27
CA ALA A 193 -10.71 -11.80 18.77
C ALA A 193 -9.42 -12.62 18.93
N GLU A 194 -9.51 -13.74 19.66
CA GLU A 194 -8.37 -14.64 19.89
C GLU A 194 -7.82 -15.27 18.60
N GLU A 195 -8.65 -15.43 17.56
CA GLU A 195 -8.20 -15.93 16.26
C GLU A 195 -7.11 -15.02 15.67
N LYS A 196 -7.31 -13.70 15.70
CA LYS A 196 -6.35 -12.73 15.15
C LYS A 196 -5.02 -12.73 15.91
N MET A 197 -5.02 -13.10 17.18
CA MET A 197 -3.77 -13.24 17.93
C MET A 197 -2.91 -14.41 17.43
N LYS A 198 -3.51 -15.41 16.77
CA LYS A 198 -2.79 -16.52 16.14
C LYS A 198 -2.10 -16.10 14.84
N ASP A 199 -2.46 -14.95 14.28
CA ASP A 199 -1.78 -14.38 13.12
C ASP A 199 -0.40 -13.79 13.49
N ARG A 200 -0.11 -13.65 14.79
CA ARG A 200 1.25 -13.37 15.28
C ARG A 200 2.21 -14.41 14.72
N GLU A 201 3.12 -13.94 13.88
CA GLU A 201 4.16 -14.73 13.24
C GLU A 201 5.44 -13.91 13.30
N SER A 202 6.56 -14.60 13.50
CA SER A 202 7.87 -14.03 13.28
C SER A 202 8.71 -15.08 12.57
N ASP A 203 9.12 -14.74 11.36
CA ASP A 203 10.17 -15.45 10.63
C ASP A 203 11.31 -14.46 10.27
N GLU A 204 12.27 -14.87 9.44
CA GLU A 204 13.41 -14.04 9.05
C GLU A 204 13.02 -12.79 8.22
N LYS A 205 11.88 -12.82 7.55
CA LYS A 205 11.44 -11.82 6.58
C LYS A 205 10.14 -11.13 6.95
N ILE A 206 9.29 -11.74 7.77
CA ILE A 206 7.97 -11.20 8.13
C ILE A 206 7.81 -11.25 9.64
N TYR A 207 7.36 -10.13 10.20
CA TYR A 207 6.94 -10.02 11.59
C TYR A 207 5.54 -9.42 11.66
N VAL A 208 4.61 -10.12 12.31
CA VAL A 208 3.24 -9.64 12.53
C VAL A 208 3.11 -9.15 13.96
N ALA A 209 3.16 -7.84 14.12
CA ALA A 209 2.97 -7.12 15.37
C ALA A 209 1.47 -6.92 15.63
N THR A 210 0.95 -7.74 16.53
CA THR A 210 -0.43 -7.66 17.05
C THR A 210 -0.39 -7.69 18.58
N PRO A 211 -1.26 -7.00 19.32
CA PRO A 211 -1.31 -7.11 20.77
C PRO A 211 -1.63 -8.53 21.25
N SER A 212 -0.96 -9.00 22.31
CA SER A 212 -1.16 -10.33 22.91
C SER A 212 -2.34 -10.42 23.88
N ASP A 213 -3.06 -9.33 24.10
CA ASP A 213 -4.21 -9.25 24.98
C ASP A 213 -5.42 -8.76 24.17
N THR A 214 -6.53 -9.50 24.24
CA THR A 214 -7.78 -9.15 23.56
C THR A 214 -8.44 -7.90 24.15
N ASN A 215 -8.02 -7.45 25.33
CA ASN A 215 -8.44 -6.16 25.88
C ASN A 215 -7.74 -4.98 25.18
N LEU A 216 -6.59 -5.21 24.54
CA LEU A 216 -5.89 -4.23 23.70
C LEU A 216 -6.36 -4.36 22.25
N PHE A 217 -7.68 -4.25 22.06
CA PHE A 217 -8.34 -4.65 20.81
C PHE A 217 -8.10 -3.75 19.60
N THR A 218 -7.65 -2.51 19.83
CA THR A 218 -7.16 -1.63 18.76
C THR A 218 -5.88 -0.91 19.17
N PHE A 219 -5.17 -0.39 18.18
CA PHE A 219 -4.02 0.50 18.36
C PHE A 219 -4.26 1.60 19.40
N GLU A 220 -5.40 2.29 19.37
CA GLU A 220 -5.66 3.40 20.30
C GLU A 220 -5.80 2.92 21.75
N VAL A 221 -6.31 1.70 21.96
CA VAL A 221 -6.39 1.09 23.30
C VAL A 221 -5.00 0.71 23.79
N ALA A 222 -4.19 0.08 22.93
CA ALA A 222 -2.80 -0.25 23.25
C ALA A 222 -2.00 1.00 23.61
N LEU A 223 -2.12 2.06 22.81
CA LEU A 223 -1.49 3.36 23.08
C LEU A 223 -2.01 3.99 24.38
N TYR A 224 -3.32 3.92 24.62
CA TYR A 224 -3.91 4.46 25.84
C TYR A 224 -3.38 3.76 27.10
N GLU A 225 -3.38 2.43 27.13
CA GLU A 225 -2.97 1.68 28.31
C GLU A 225 -1.47 1.86 28.62
N GLU A 226 -0.62 1.90 27.58
CA GLU A 226 0.81 2.21 27.73
C GLU A 226 1.05 3.62 28.33
N ASN A 227 0.13 4.56 28.08
CA ASN A 227 0.26 5.97 28.43
C ASN A 227 -0.83 6.48 29.39
N LYS A 228 -1.45 5.56 30.13
CA LYS A 228 -2.70 5.81 30.88
C LYS A 228 -2.58 6.99 31.84
N ASN A 229 -1.50 7.02 32.62
CA ASN A 229 -1.25 8.07 33.60
C ASN A 229 -1.14 9.46 32.96
N PHE A 230 -0.44 9.58 31.83
CA PHE A 230 -0.31 10.86 31.13
C PHE A 230 -1.66 11.30 30.54
N ILE A 231 -2.33 10.39 29.82
CA ILE A 231 -3.59 10.70 29.13
C ILE A 231 -4.69 11.08 30.12
N GLN A 232 -4.81 10.36 31.24
CA GLN A 232 -5.81 10.63 32.26
C GLN A 232 -5.61 12.00 32.93
N ASN A 233 -4.36 12.43 33.12
CA ASN A 233 -4.04 13.71 33.76
C ASN A 233 -3.93 14.89 32.78
N SER A 234 -3.84 14.64 31.47
CA SER A 234 -3.67 15.70 30.47
C SER A 234 -4.99 16.34 30.04
N GLU A 235 -5.06 17.67 30.02
CA GLU A 235 -6.24 18.43 29.55
C GLU A 235 -6.40 18.40 28.02
N ILE A 236 -5.36 17.97 27.29
CA ILE A 236 -5.36 17.85 25.82
C ILE A 236 -6.37 16.78 25.34
N PHE A 237 -6.68 15.81 26.21
CA PHE A 237 -7.58 14.70 25.94
C PHE A 237 -8.98 14.99 26.45
N GLN A 238 -9.93 15.10 25.52
CA GLN A 238 -11.33 15.34 25.83
C GLN A 238 -12.00 14.07 26.38
N LYS A 239 -13.06 14.26 27.17
CA LYS A 239 -13.85 13.18 27.75
C LYS A 239 -15.13 12.96 26.95
N SER A 240 -15.49 11.71 26.73
CA SER A 240 -16.80 11.31 26.24
C SER A 240 -17.84 11.40 27.35
N SER A 241 -19.11 11.59 26.97
CA SER A 241 -20.24 11.41 27.90
C SER A 241 -20.48 9.94 28.24
N LYS A 242 -20.04 9.02 27.37
CA LYS A 242 -20.22 7.57 27.48
C LYS A 242 -18.96 6.87 28.02
N THR A 243 -19.16 5.69 28.58
CA THR A 243 -18.11 4.75 29.05
C THR A 243 -18.14 3.43 28.27
N GLU A 244 -18.76 3.43 27.09
CA GLU A 244 -18.89 2.28 26.21
C GLU A 244 -18.53 2.67 24.77
N TRP A 245 -17.97 1.70 24.05
CA TRP A 245 -17.64 1.82 22.62
C TRP A 245 -17.90 0.49 21.93
N LYS A 246 -18.82 0.48 20.95
CA LYS A 246 -19.34 -0.75 20.30
C LYS A 246 -19.76 -1.79 21.36
N LYS A 247 -19.16 -2.99 21.35
CA LYS A 247 -19.41 -4.09 22.28
C LYS A 247 -18.67 -3.94 23.63
N HIS A 248 -17.72 -3.02 23.73
CA HIS A 248 -16.85 -2.86 24.90
C HIS A 248 -17.45 -1.88 25.91
N LYS A 249 -17.51 -2.27 27.17
CA LYS A 249 -18.13 -1.52 28.28
C LYS A 249 -17.10 -1.19 29.36
N ASN A 250 -17.45 -0.26 30.24
CA ASN A 250 -16.63 0.17 31.38
C ASN A 250 -15.26 0.75 30.98
N LEU A 251 -15.20 1.41 29.83
CA LEU A 251 -14.02 2.09 29.34
C LEU A 251 -13.91 3.50 29.94
N ASP A 252 -12.67 3.99 30.08
CA ASP A 252 -12.42 5.37 30.49
C ASP A 252 -13.01 6.38 29.49
N LYS A 253 -13.53 7.49 29.99
CA LYS A 253 -14.21 8.50 29.15
C LYS A 253 -13.26 9.12 28.11
N LYS A 254 -11.97 9.27 28.41
CA LYS A 254 -11.01 9.80 27.43
C LYS A 254 -10.70 8.78 26.35
N LEU A 255 -10.53 7.51 26.74
CA LEU A 255 -10.36 6.41 25.79
C LEU A 255 -11.55 6.31 24.83
N VAL A 256 -12.79 6.36 25.34
CA VAL A 256 -13.99 6.34 24.49
C VAL A 256 -14.01 7.52 23.51
N HIS A 257 -13.57 8.70 23.94
CA HIS A 257 -13.50 9.86 23.05
C HIS A 257 -12.40 9.70 21.99
N MET A 258 -11.23 9.16 22.34
CA MET A 258 -10.16 8.81 21.40
C MET A 258 -10.66 7.83 20.32
N LEU A 259 -11.34 6.75 20.73
CA LEU A 259 -11.87 5.73 19.83
C LEU A 259 -12.95 6.24 18.86
N ASN A 260 -13.65 7.33 19.20
CA ASN A 260 -14.64 7.95 18.32
C ASN A 260 -14.01 8.98 17.35
N ASN A 261 -12.78 9.43 17.61
CA ASN A 261 -12.11 10.49 16.84
C ASN A 261 -10.68 10.05 16.46
N LYS A 262 -10.55 8.80 15.98
CA LYS A 262 -9.27 8.11 15.79
C LYS A 262 -8.24 8.93 15.00
N VAL A 263 -8.64 9.46 13.83
CA VAL A 263 -7.75 10.22 12.95
C VAL A 263 -7.31 11.55 13.57
N ASP A 264 -8.23 12.28 14.21
CA ASP A 264 -7.89 13.56 14.87
C ASP A 264 -6.90 13.37 16.02
N TYR A 265 -7.04 12.26 16.75
CA TYR A 265 -6.10 11.92 17.80
C TYR A 265 -4.78 11.34 17.28
N ALA A 266 -4.76 10.73 16.09
CA ALA A 266 -3.53 10.26 15.46
C ALA A 266 -2.48 11.38 15.35
N LEU A 267 -2.90 12.56 14.87
CA LEU A 267 -2.04 13.75 14.78
C LEU A 267 -1.55 14.23 16.16
N LYS A 268 -2.38 14.08 17.19
CA LYS A 268 -1.98 14.43 18.56
C LYS A 268 -0.97 13.43 19.10
N TYR A 269 -1.17 12.13 18.88
CA TYR A 269 -0.24 11.10 19.33
C TYR A 269 1.12 11.30 18.67
N ASP A 270 1.13 11.55 17.37
CA ASP A 270 2.34 11.80 16.60
C ASP A 270 3.20 12.92 17.22
N ASP A 271 2.60 14.11 17.44
CA ASP A 271 3.28 15.24 18.09
C ASP A 271 3.75 14.94 19.52
N LEU A 272 2.95 14.21 20.30
CA LEU A 272 3.31 13.82 21.67
C LEU A 272 4.44 12.78 21.72
N ILE A 273 4.49 11.86 20.76
CA ILE A 273 5.56 10.85 20.62
C ILE A 273 6.86 11.56 20.20
N GLU A 274 6.78 12.47 19.23
CA GLU A 274 7.95 13.24 18.77
C GLU A 274 8.55 14.06 19.93
N LYS A 275 7.71 14.64 20.79
CA LYS A 275 8.12 15.34 22.02
C LYS A 275 8.50 14.42 23.18
N SER A 276 8.49 13.09 22.98
CA SER A 276 8.78 12.09 24.00
C SER A 276 7.90 12.20 25.26
N GLN A 277 6.67 12.69 25.11
CA GLN A 277 5.70 12.82 26.20
C GLN A 277 4.88 11.56 26.42
N ILE A 278 4.69 10.76 25.36
CA ILE A 278 4.06 9.45 25.41
C ILE A 278 4.96 8.41 24.74
N MET A 279 4.82 7.16 25.17
CA MET A 279 5.59 6.01 24.74
C MET A 279 4.90 5.27 23.58
N THR A 280 5.71 4.66 22.72
CA THR A 280 5.26 3.72 21.69
C THR A 280 4.76 2.43 22.35
N PRO A 281 3.61 1.86 21.90
CA PRO A 281 3.12 0.58 22.41
C PRO A 281 4.17 -0.53 22.29
N GLN A 282 4.31 -1.35 23.33
CA GLN A 282 5.38 -2.35 23.41
C GLN A 282 5.43 -3.31 22.20
N TYR A 283 4.28 -3.79 21.70
CA TYR A 283 4.24 -4.71 20.56
C TYR A 283 4.74 -4.09 19.24
N ILE A 284 4.59 -2.76 19.07
CA ILE A 284 5.12 -2.02 17.92
C ILE A 284 6.62 -1.85 18.09
N LYS A 285 7.07 -1.48 19.29
CA LYS A 285 8.50 -1.33 19.61
C LYS A 285 9.29 -2.61 19.29
N GLU A 286 8.79 -3.77 19.73
CA GLU A 286 9.39 -5.07 19.43
C GLU A 286 9.48 -5.34 17.91
N GLY A 287 8.41 -5.03 17.18
CA GLY A 287 8.39 -5.17 15.72
C GLY A 287 9.39 -4.24 15.01
N LEU A 288 9.52 -3.00 15.48
CA LEU A 288 10.49 -2.03 14.95
C LEU A 288 11.93 -2.46 15.22
N GLU A 289 12.23 -2.93 16.43
CA GLU A 289 13.53 -3.47 16.79
C GLU A 289 13.87 -4.69 15.91
N TRP A 290 12.93 -5.62 15.73
CA TRP A 290 13.09 -6.75 14.82
C TRP A 290 13.37 -6.30 13.38
N LEU A 291 12.68 -5.28 12.86
CA LEU A 291 12.82 -4.84 11.48
C LEU A 291 14.22 -4.27 11.18
N ILE A 292 14.85 -3.68 12.19
CA ILE A 292 16.14 -2.97 12.04
C ILE A 292 17.33 -3.90 12.20
N ASN A 293 17.25 -4.86 13.12
CA ASN A 293 18.27 -5.89 13.35
C ASN A 293 18.53 -6.76 12.11
#